data_AF-A0A377WPT0-F1
#
_entry.id   AF-A0A377WPT0-F1
#
_cell.length_a   1.000
_cell.length_b   1.000
_cell.length_c   1.000
_cell.angle_alpha   90.00
_cell.angle_beta   90.00
_cell.angle_gamma   90.00
#
_symmetry.space_group_name_H-M   'P 1'
#
loop_
_entity.id
_entity.type
_entity.pdbx_description
1 polymer ?
#
loop_
_entity_poly.entity_id
_entity_poly.type
_entity_poly.pdbx_seq_one_letter_code
_entity_poly.pdbx_strand_id
1 'polypeptide(L)'
;MALSQSLGDFVVASAGPHLESVIAGHGAGAQTLSRQRMCQVLNIDIGGGTSNYALFDAGNVSATACLNVGGRLLETDAQGRVVHAHPPGSGLSMRCLAPALTPWR
;
A
#
# COMPACT_ATOMS: atom_id res chain seq x y z
N MET A 1 12.24 7.72 28.56
CA MET A 1 13.57 7.35 28.04
C MET A 1 14.05 6.10 28.76
N ALA A 2 13.66 4.89 28.34
CA ALA A 2 14.09 3.65 29.03
C ALA A 2 14.42 2.47 28.09
N LEU A 3 14.12 2.58 26.77
CA LEU A 3 14.35 1.50 25.81
C LEU A 3 15.73 1.59 25.12
N SER A 4 16.28 2.80 24.95
CA SER A 4 17.60 2.98 24.32
C SER A 4 18.76 2.60 25.25
N GLN A 5 18.60 2.75 26.57
CA GLN A 5 19.64 2.40 27.53
C GLN A 5 19.89 0.88 27.63
N SER A 6 18.92 0.03 27.25
CA SER A 6 19.04 -1.43 27.28
C SER A 6 19.39 -2.07 25.94
N LEU A 7 19.19 -1.37 24.81
CA LEU A 7 19.33 -1.93 23.46
C LEU A 7 20.49 -1.34 22.64
N GLY A 8 21.20 -0.35 23.18
CA GLY A 8 22.29 0.34 22.49
C GLY A 8 21.80 1.47 21.57
N ASP A 9 22.72 2.02 20.77
CA ASP A 9 22.41 3.10 19.85
C ASP A 9 21.49 2.64 18.72
N PHE A 10 20.30 3.25 18.65
CA PHE A 10 19.38 3.02 17.55
C PHE A 10 19.87 3.78 16.31
N VAL A 11 20.31 3.04 15.30
CA VAL A 11 20.54 3.59 13.97
C VAL A 11 19.25 3.46 13.17
N VAL A 12 18.66 4.61 12.81
CA VAL A 12 17.51 4.67 11.91
C VAL A 12 18.03 4.93 10.51
N ALA A 13 17.81 3.99 9.60
CA ALA A 13 18.01 4.18 8.17
C ALA A 13 16.64 4.11 7.49
N SER A 14 16.30 5.14 6.72
CA SER A 14 15.06 5.12 5.94
C SER A 14 15.24 4.21 4.72
N ALA A 15 14.39 3.20 4.60
CA ALA A 15 14.24 2.47 3.35
C ALA A 15 13.55 3.39 2.33
N GLY A 16 14.04 3.42 1.09
CA GLY A 16 13.29 4.06 0.01
C GLY A 16 11.98 3.29 -0.27
N PRO A 17 10.99 3.91 -0.93
CA PRO A 17 9.67 3.34 -1.15
C PRO A 17 9.70 1.96 -1.84
N HIS A 18 10.67 1.73 -2.72
CA HIS A 18 10.86 0.43 -3.38
C HIS A 18 11.27 -0.68 -2.40
N LEU A 19 12.17 -0.38 -1.46
CA LEU A 19 12.60 -1.35 -0.44
C LEU A 19 11.49 -1.59 0.58
N GLU A 20 10.77 -0.54 1.00
CA GLU A 20 9.57 -0.68 1.84
C GLU A 20 8.53 -1.60 1.18
N SER A 21 8.30 -1.45 -0.12
CA SER A 21 7.37 -2.30 -0.88
C SER A 21 7.74 -3.79 -0.80
N VAL A 22 9.03 -4.11 -0.96
CA VAL A 22 9.54 -5.48 -0.88
C VAL A 22 9.39 -6.02 0.54
N ILE A 23 9.78 -5.24 1.55
CA ILE A 23 9.67 -5.63 2.97
C ILE A 23 8.21 -5.90 3.34
N ALA A 24 7.29 -5.02 2.95
CA ALA A 24 5.85 -5.21 3.17
C ALA A 24 5.34 -6.49 2.48
N GLY A 25 5.77 -6.75 1.24
CA GLY A 25 5.43 -7.96 0.51
C GLY A 25 5.95 -9.25 1.14
N HIS A 26 7.14 -9.23 1.74
CA HIS A 26 7.65 -10.34 2.54
C HIS A 26 6.85 -10.51 3.84
N GLY A 27 6.59 -9.43 4.57
CA GLY A 27 5.83 -9.43 5.82
C GLY A 27 4.39 -9.94 5.65
N ALA A 28 3.76 -9.63 4.52
CA ALA A 28 2.43 -10.13 4.16
C ALA A 28 2.43 -11.58 3.65
N GLY A 29 3.59 -12.19 3.43
CA GLY A 29 3.73 -13.55 2.89
C GLY A 29 3.48 -13.65 1.38
N ALA A 30 3.34 -12.54 0.66
CA ALA A 30 3.08 -12.52 -0.78
C ALA A 30 4.18 -13.24 -1.59
N GLN A 31 5.44 -13.05 -1.20
CA GLN A 31 6.57 -13.74 -1.80
C GLN A 31 6.49 -15.26 -1.60
N THR A 32 6.13 -15.69 -0.38
CA THR A 32 6.02 -17.12 -0.06
C THR A 32 4.88 -17.76 -0.84
N LEU A 33 3.74 -17.08 -0.94
CA LEU A 33 2.59 -17.52 -1.73
C LEU A 33 2.96 -17.66 -3.22
N SER A 34 3.62 -16.64 -3.79
CA SER A 34 4.10 -16.64 -5.18
C SER A 34 5.02 -17.83 -5.46
N ARG A 35 5.97 -18.12 -4.56
CA ARG A 35 6.88 -19.25 -4.69
C ARG A 35 6.16 -20.59 -4.61
N GLN A 36 5.28 -20.77 -3.64
CA GLN A 36 4.57 -22.05 -3.43
C GLN A 36 3.63 -22.39 -4.57
N ARG A 37 3.01 -21.38 -5.18
CA ARG A 37 2.04 -21.56 -6.27
C ARG A 37 2.65 -21.40 -7.66
N MET A 38 3.94 -21.06 -7.74
CA MET A 38 4.63 -20.77 -9.01
C MET A 38 3.84 -19.77 -9.86
N CYS A 39 3.37 -18.70 -9.23
CA CYS A 39 2.51 -17.70 -9.88
C CYS A 39 2.90 -16.28 -9.48
N GLN A 40 2.32 -15.32 -10.20
CA GLN A 40 2.46 -13.90 -9.86
C GLN A 40 1.56 -13.53 -8.67
N VAL A 41 2.11 -12.78 -7.73
CA VAL A 41 1.38 -12.21 -6.58
C VAL A 41 1.79 -10.76 -6.41
N LEU A 42 0.82 -9.86 -6.44
CA LEU A 42 1.01 -8.43 -6.18
C LEU A 42 0.63 -8.12 -4.73
N ASN A 43 1.60 -7.70 -3.92
CA ASN A 43 1.33 -7.08 -2.63
C ASN A 43 1.02 -5.59 -2.82
N ILE A 44 -0.05 -5.11 -2.21
CA ILE A 44 -0.41 -3.69 -2.15
C ILE A 44 -0.51 -3.30 -0.68
N ASP A 45 0.44 -2.49 -0.22
CA ASP A 45 0.49 -1.96 1.14
C ASP A 45 -0.05 -0.53 1.13
N ILE A 46 -1.29 -0.37 1.60
CA ILE A 46 -2.04 0.88 1.51
C ILE A 46 -1.78 1.72 2.75
N GLY A 47 -1.01 2.80 2.57
CA GLY A 47 -0.80 3.82 3.58
C GLY A 47 -1.84 4.95 3.51
N GLY A 48 -1.57 6.03 4.25
CA GLY A 48 -2.47 7.20 4.28
C GLY A 48 -2.45 8.02 2.99
N GLY A 49 -1.26 8.36 2.48
CA GLY A 49 -1.10 9.17 1.26
C GLY A 49 -0.62 8.37 0.04
N THR A 50 0.09 7.27 0.28
CA THR A 50 0.69 6.44 -0.75
C THR A 50 0.31 4.98 -0.58
N SER A 51 0.49 4.20 -1.65
CA SER A 51 0.42 2.75 -1.63
C SER A 51 1.69 2.20 -2.26
N ASN A 52 2.29 1.25 -1.57
CA ASN A 52 3.50 0.55 -1.98
C ASN A 52 3.13 -0.78 -2.65
N TYR A 53 3.79 -1.10 -3.76
CA TYR A 53 3.47 -2.25 -4.60
C TYR A 53 4.72 -3.11 -4.78
N ALA A 54 4.59 -4.41 -4.57
CA ALA A 54 5.63 -5.38 -4.89
C ALA A 54 5.03 -6.57 -5.63
N LEU A 55 5.45 -6.75 -6.88
CA LEU A 55 5.10 -7.91 -7.69
C LEU A 55 6.14 -9.00 -7.49
N PHE A 56 5.70 -10.14 -6.99
CA PHE A 56 6.50 -11.35 -6.91
C PHE A 56 6.11 -12.31 -8.03
N ASP A 57 7.09 -12.89 -8.69
CA ASP A 57 6.92 -13.92 -9.73
C ASP A 57 7.76 -15.15 -9.37
N ALA A 58 7.09 -16.28 -9.14
CA ALA A 58 7.68 -17.51 -8.60
C ALA A 58 8.60 -17.27 -7.39
N GLY A 59 8.24 -16.32 -6.52
CA GLY A 59 9.00 -15.95 -5.32
C GLY A 59 10.12 -14.93 -5.54
N ASN A 60 10.34 -14.43 -6.75
CA ASN A 60 11.33 -13.38 -7.03
C ASN A 60 10.64 -12.02 -7.16
N VAL A 61 11.28 -10.95 -6.70
CA VAL A 61 10.78 -9.59 -6.95
C VAL A 61 10.91 -9.28 -8.44
N SER A 62 9.79 -9.08 -9.12
CA SER A 62 9.73 -8.75 -10.55
C SER A 62 9.64 -7.24 -10.77
N ALA A 63 8.83 -6.55 -9.96
CA ALA A 63 8.65 -5.10 -10.06
C ALA A 63 8.23 -4.50 -8.71
N THR A 64 8.48 -3.20 -8.55
CA THR A 64 7.97 -2.41 -7.43
C THR A 64 7.45 -1.06 -7.92
N ALA A 65 6.49 -0.50 -7.21
CA ALA A 65 5.99 0.85 -7.47
C ALA A 65 5.53 1.50 -6.17
N CYS A 66 5.55 2.83 -6.15
CA CYS A 66 4.91 3.61 -5.09
C CYS A 66 4.04 4.66 -5.75
N LEU A 67 2.73 4.59 -5.51
CA LEU A 67 1.79 5.54 -6.06
C LEU A 67 1.33 6.49 -4.96
N ASN A 68 1.16 7.77 -5.28
CA ASN A 68 0.59 8.78 -4.38
C ASN A 68 -0.94 8.61 -4.30
N VAL A 69 -1.36 7.40 -3.97
CA VAL A 69 -2.74 6.98 -3.75
C VAL A 69 -2.79 6.24 -2.43
N GLY A 70 -3.56 6.72 -1.46
CA GLY A 70 -3.69 6.10 -0.14
C GLY A 70 -5.08 6.30 0.46
N GLY A 71 -5.34 5.66 1.59
CA GLY A 71 -6.67 5.60 2.19
C GLY A 71 -7.21 6.94 2.69
N ARG A 72 -6.35 7.94 2.96
CA ARG A 72 -6.77 9.28 3.41
C ARG A 72 -7.17 10.19 2.25
N LEU A 73 -6.89 9.84 1.00
CA LEU A 73 -7.12 10.76 -0.11
C LEU A 73 -8.61 11.02 -0.40
N LEU A 74 -9.47 10.07 -0.05
CA LEU A 74 -10.91 10.17 -0.17
C LEU A 74 -11.54 9.85 1.18
N GLU A 75 -12.33 10.77 1.70
CA GLU A 75 -13.15 10.55 2.89
C GLU A 75 -14.57 10.23 2.46
N THR A 76 -15.17 9.24 3.11
CA THR A 76 -16.52 8.76 2.77
C THR A 76 -17.46 8.86 3.96
N ASP A 77 -18.76 9.05 3.70
CA ASP A 77 -19.79 8.88 4.71
C ASP A 77 -20.06 7.39 4.99
N ALA A 78 -20.97 7.12 5.94
CA ALA A 78 -21.35 5.74 6.30
C ALA A 78 -22.00 4.95 5.14
N GLN A 79 -22.38 5.61 4.05
CA GLN A 79 -22.94 4.99 2.85
C GLN A 79 -21.89 4.83 1.74
N GLY A 80 -20.62 5.15 2.00
CA GLY A 80 -19.53 5.06 1.05
C GLY A 80 -19.47 6.21 0.04
N ARG A 81 -20.26 7.29 0.22
CA ARG A 81 -20.21 8.44 -0.67
C ARG A 81 -19.03 9.32 -0.31
N VAL A 82 -18.27 9.75 -1.32
CA VAL A 82 -17.14 10.68 -1.12
C VAL A 82 -17.67 12.02 -0.62
N VAL A 83 -17.29 12.38 0.60
CA VAL A 83 -17.61 13.70 1.22
C VAL A 83 -16.46 14.68 1.06
N HIS A 84 -15.24 14.18 0.93
CA HIS A 84 -14.06 15.00 0.71
C HIS A 84 -13.02 14.27 -0.12
N ALA A 85 -12.36 15.01 -1.02
CA ALA A 85 -11.21 14.53 -1.78
C ALA A 85 -10.04 15.48 -1.55
N HIS A 86 -8.95 14.96 -1.01
CA HIS A 86 -7.70 15.70 -0.86
C HIS A 86 -7.12 16.02 -2.24
N PRO A 87 -6.26 17.05 -2.40
CA PRO A 87 -5.78 17.47 -3.72
C PRO A 87 -5.18 16.34 -4.59
N PRO A 88 -4.38 15.40 -4.05
CA PRO A 88 -3.90 14.25 -4.84
C PRO A 88 -5.02 13.27 -5.26
N GLY A 89 -6.10 13.19 -4.48
CA GLY A 89 -7.26 12.33 -4.73
C GLY A 89 -8.35 12.95 -5.62
N SER A 90 -8.26 14.25 -5.93
CA SER A 90 -9.31 14.99 -6.64
C SER A 90 -9.58 14.43 -8.04
N GLY A 91 -8.55 13.97 -8.74
CA GLY A 91 -8.69 13.33 -10.06
C GLY A 91 -9.27 11.91 -10.04
N LEU A 92 -9.18 11.20 -8.90
CA LEU A 92 -9.67 9.82 -8.73
C LEU A 92 -11.20 9.78 -8.51
N SER A 93 -11.73 10.75 -7.75
CA SER A 93 -13.17 10.86 -7.44
C SER A 93 -14.04 10.94 -8.70
N MET A 94 -13.62 11.73 -9.71
CA MET A 94 -14.40 11.94 -10.93
C MET A 94 -14.42 10.74 -11.89
N ARG A 95 -13.37 9.92 -11.93
CA ARG A 95 -13.20 8.90 -12.99
C ARG A 95 -13.54 7.47 -12.56
N CYS A 96 -13.28 7.10 -11.32
CA CYS A 96 -13.40 5.69 -10.89
C CYS A 96 -14.63 5.42 -10.01
N LEU A 97 -15.14 6.43 -9.31
CA LEU A 97 -16.23 6.26 -8.35
C LEU A 97 -17.60 6.69 -8.88
N ALA A 98 -17.67 7.40 -10.01
CA ALA A 98 -18.95 7.74 -10.64
C ALA A 98 -19.85 6.51 -10.94
N PRO A 99 -19.33 5.32 -11.33
CA PRO A 99 -20.13 4.11 -11.45
C PRO A 99 -20.37 3.36 -10.12
N ALA A 100 -19.53 3.59 -9.10
CA ALA A 100 -19.64 2.97 -7.77
C ALA A 100 -20.61 3.72 -6.83
N LEU A 101 -21.15 4.86 -7.28
CA LEU A 101 -22.23 5.60 -6.60
C LEU A 101 -23.63 5.04 -6.91
N THR A 102 -23.74 4.06 -7.82
CA THR A 102 -24.87 3.12 -7.81
C THR A 102 -24.56 2.00 -6.83
N PRO A 103 -25.52 1.64 -5.93
CA PRO A 103 -25.27 0.67 -4.87
C PRO A 103 -24.76 -0.64 -5.48
N TRP A 104 -23.64 -1.14 -4.95
CA TRP A 104 -23.12 -2.47 -5.23
C TRP A 104 -24.27 -3.48 -5.03
N ARG A 105 -24.75 -4.08 -6.13
CA ARG A 105 -25.69 -5.21 -6.11
C ARG A 105 -24.93 -6.51 -6.02
#